data_AF-T0RIV4-F1
#
_entry.id   AF-T0RIV4-F1
#
_cell.length_a   1.000
_cell.length_b   1.000
_cell.length_c   1.000
_cell.angle_alpha   90.00
_cell.angle_beta   90.00
_cell.angle_gamma   90.00
#
_symmetry.space_group_name_H-M   'P 1'
#
loop_
_entity.id
_entity.type
_entity.pdbx_description
1 polymer ?
#
loop_
_entity_poly.entity_id
_entity_poly.type
_entity_poly.pdbx_seq_one_letter_code
_entity_poly.pdbx_strand_id
1 'polypeptide(L)'
;MENLDHIISLCKLIELRKDYNQSNGGNISFKEGNKIYIKPSGRHMGNINTIDDFFSSEMDAFNNLLLENSDLDSHQKNFYQQFDADSLRPSIETFLHVQLKKYTVHLHQIGSLILSCRNDWKNYIGQHFPKALCLNYAHPGLELGIELKKEISKLGHIPEVIFMQNHGIIISTDSYQELETLLNVTFKKINSLIQYTNFHIDYFEAAEKLFRILQKKSIKFYTSQWQEKLPSCFGNYLSPDIIIHLGDSPEDQNIKNTSNKKVLVYNDYLFLLEQDAVKRTEVEELAIAQIEICLALEESNINFLDKTVVERISNWALGKARR
;
A
#
# COMPACT_ATOMS: atom_id res chain seq x y z
N MET A 1 -25.84 -13.21 3.73
CA MET A 1 -24.39 -12.94 3.82
C MET A 1 -23.71 -13.97 4.71
N GLU A 2 -23.62 -15.19 4.20
CA GLU A 2 -22.76 -16.22 4.79
C GLU A 2 -21.30 -15.72 4.71
N ASN A 3 -20.55 -15.75 5.81
CA ASN A 3 -19.17 -15.27 5.97
C ASN A 3 -18.91 -13.79 6.32
N LEU A 4 -19.92 -12.95 6.57
CA LEU A 4 -19.68 -11.52 6.93
C LEU A 4 -18.78 -11.37 8.17
N ASP A 5 -19.08 -12.11 9.25
CA ASP A 5 -18.30 -12.07 10.49
C ASP A 5 -16.84 -12.50 10.29
N HIS A 6 -16.62 -13.47 9.40
CA HIS A 6 -15.28 -13.92 9.04
C HIS A 6 -14.52 -12.86 8.24
N ILE A 7 -15.16 -12.18 7.30
CA ILE A 7 -14.55 -11.06 6.56
C ILE A 7 -14.16 -9.93 7.52
N ILE A 8 -15.05 -9.56 8.44
CA ILE A 8 -14.77 -8.52 9.45
C ILE A 8 -13.62 -8.95 10.35
N SER A 9 -13.56 -10.23 10.73
CA SER A 9 -12.44 -10.78 11.50
C SER A 9 -11.12 -10.71 10.73
N LEU A 10 -11.15 -10.99 9.42
CA LEU A 10 -9.99 -10.87 8.55
C LEU A 10 -9.50 -9.42 8.43
N CYS A 11 -10.41 -8.44 8.30
CA CYS A 11 -10.06 -7.01 8.34
C CYS A 11 -9.26 -6.66 9.59
N LYS A 12 -9.72 -7.13 10.77
CA LYS A 12 -9.05 -6.88 12.06
C LYS A 12 -7.69 -7.58 12.15
N LEU A 13 -7.57 -8.80 11.64
CA LEU A 13 -6.31 -9.52 11.60
C LEU A 13 -5.28 -8.82 10.70
N ILE A 14 -5.70 -8.36 9.53
CA ILE A 14 -4.83 -7.62 8.61
C ILE A 14 -4.37 -6.31 9.26
N GLU A 15 -5.26 -5.58 9.94
CA GLU A 15 -4.90 -4.34 10.63
C GLU A 15 -3.81 -4.56 11.70
N LEU A 16 -3.84 -5.69 12.41
CA LEU A 16 -2.85 -6.04 13.42
C LEU A 16 -1.49 -6.47 12.81
N ARG A 17 -1.44 -6.76 11.52
CA ARG A 17 -0.26 -7.26 10.81
C ARG A 17 0.29 -6.19 9.90
N LYS A 18 1.13 -5.30 10.45
CA LYS A 18 1.75 -4.21 9.68
C LYS A 18 2.73 -4.69 8.61
N ASP A 19 3.18 -5.93 8.69
CA ASP A 19 3.88 -6.61 7.61
C ASP A 19 2.94 -7.00 6.43
N TYR A 20 1.63 -7.11 6.66
CA TYR A 20 0.63 -7.37 5.62
C TYR A 20 0.12 -6.08 4.98
N ASN A 21 -0.08 -5.03 5.78
CA ASN A 21 -0.59 -3.78 5.28
C ASN A 21 -0.21 -2.62 6.18
N GLN A 22 0.26 -1.52 5.59
CA GLN A 22 0.64 -0.31 6.32
C GLN A 22 -0.43 0.76 6.12
N SER A 23 -0.62 1.60 7.13
CA SER A 23 -1.55 2.71 7.13
C SER A 23 -2.96 2.28 6.68
N ASN A 24 -3.69 3.18 6.03
CA ASN A 24 -4.96 2.93 5.39
C ASN A 24 -4.82 2.32 3.99
N GLY A 25 -3.67 1.73 3.63
CA GLY A 25 -3.44 1.02 2.38
C GLY A 25 -4.31 -0.25 2.26
N GLY A 26 -4.21 -0.92 1.11
CA GLY A 26 -4.91 -2.17 0.83
C GLY A 26 -6.44 -2.09 0.88
N ASN A 27 -7.10 -3.09 0.30
CA ASN A 27 -8.55 -3.17 0.23
C ASN A 27 -9.05 -4.61 0.34
N ILE A 28 -10.26 -4.77 0.88
CA ILE A 28 -10.97 -6.04 0.90
C ILE A 28 -12.38 -5.80 0.37
N SER A 29 -12.86 -6.75 -0.43
CA SER A 29 -14.22 -6.72 -0.95
C SER A 29 -14.87 -8.09 -0.97
N PHE A 30 -16.20 -8.10 -0.93
CA PHE A 30 -16.99 -9.24 -1.34
C PHE A 30 -18.15 -8.84 -2.25
N LYS A 31 -18.67 -9.80 -3.02
CA LYS A 31 -19.75 -9.58 -3.98
C LYS A 31 -21.00 -10.38 -3.62
N GLU A 32 -22.16 -9.79 -3.83
CA GLU A 32 -23.46 -10.47 -3.81
C GLU A 32 -24.31 -10.04 -5.02
N GLY A 33 -24.51 -10.95 -5.96
CA GLY A 33 -25.13 -10.61 -7.25
C GLY A 33 -24.30 -9.58 -8.00
N ASN A 34 -24.92 -8.47 -8.42
CA ASN A 34 -24.25 -7.35 -9.07
C ASN A 34 -23.68 -6.31 -8.08
N LYS A 35 -23.83 -6.52 -6.78
CA LYS A 35 -23.33 -5.58 -5.76
C LYS A 35 -21.94 -5.96 -5.30
N ILE A 36 -21.10 -4.95 -5.12
CA ILE A 36 -19.81 -5.05 -4.42
C ILE A 36 -19.90 -4.31 -3.09
N TYR A 37 -19.33 -4.92 -2.05
CA TYR A 37 -19.07 -4.33 -0.74
C TYR A 37 -17.56 -4.24 -0.60
N ILE A 38 -17.01 -3.03 -0.46
CA ILE A 38 -15.55 -2.79 -0.44
C ILE A 38 -15.16 -1.84 0.69
N LYS A 39 -13.96 -2.06 1.25
CA LYS A 39 -13.35 -1.12 2.21
C LYS A 39 -13.37 0.31 1.64
N PRO A 40 -13.98 1.29 2.34
CA PRO A 40 -14.02 2.67 1.88
C PRO A 40 -12.64 3.31 1.74
N SER A 41 -12.51 4.27 0.84
CA SER A 41 -11.27 5.04 0.66
C SER A 41 -10.87 5.77 1.95
N GLY A 42 -9.61 5.64 2.34
CA GLY A 42 -9.01 6.38 3.46
C GLY A 42 -9.38 5.87 4.86
N ARG A 43 -10.11 4.76 4.96
CA ARG A 43 -10.48 4.13 6.24
C ARG A 43 -9.55 2.94 6.52
N HIS A 44 -9.11 2.78 7.76
CA HIS A 44 -8.32 1.62 8.20
C HIS A 44 -9.20 0.35 8.25
N MET A 45 -8.63 -0.82 7.99
CA MET A 45 -9.41 -2.08 7.97
C MET A 45 -9.97 -2.40 9.35
N GLY A 46 -9.24 -2.04 10.42
CA GLY A 46 -9.70 -2.20 11.80
C GLY A 46 -10.95 -1.41 12.17
N ASN A 47 -11.37 -0.42 11.36
CA ASN A 47 -12.60 0.34 11.59
C ASN A 47 -13.85 -0.30 10.99
N ILE A 48 -13.72 -1.42 10.27
CA ILE A 48 -14.87 -2.17 9.77
C ILE A 48 -15.41 -3.06 10.90
N ASN A 49 -16.63 -2.79 11.35
CA ASN A 49 -17.29 -3.53 12.44
C ASN A 49 -18.62 -4.15 12.02
N THR A 50 -19.32 -3.54 11.06
CA THR A 50 -20.54 -4.07 10.48
C THR A 50 -20.49 -3.99 8.96
N ILE A 51 -21.51 -4.51 8.29
CA ILE A 51 -21.62 -4.34 6.84
C ILE A 51 -21.79 -2.88 6.42
N ASP A 52 -22.43 -2.06 7.24
CA ASP A 52 -22.67 -0.65 6.95
C ASP A 52 -21.37 0.18 6.96
N ASP A 53 -20.27 -0.39 7.43
CA ASP A 53 -18.94 0.20 7.33
C ASP A 53 -18.27 -0.02 5.97
N PHE A 54 -18.83 -0.87 5.11
CA PHE A 54 -18.39 -1.04 3.73
C PHE A 54 -19.09 -0.03 2.82
N PHE A 55 -18.35 0.49 1.84
CA PHE A 55 -18.98 1.13 0.70
C PHE A 55 -19.66 0.06 -0.15
N SER A 56 -20.90 0.31 -0.59
CA SER A 56 -21.62 -0.61 -1.47
C SER A 56 -22.15 0.08 -2.72
N SER A 57 -22.04 -0.59 -3.86
CA SER A 57 -22.54 -0.08 -5.15
C SER A 57 -22.73 -1.21 -6.15
N GLU A 58 -23.46 -0.94 -7.23
CA GLU A 58 -23.59 -1.84 -8.38
C GLU A 58 -22.28 -1.86 -9.19
N MET A 59 -21.79 -3.05 -9.53
CA MET A 59 -20.51 -3.23 -10.22
C MET A 59 -20.53 -2.65 -11.64
N ASP A 60 -21.68 -2.63 -12.30
CA ASP A 60 -21.84 -2.09 -13.65
C ASP A 60 -21.37 -0.64 -13.77
N ALA A 61 -21.55 0.18 -12.72
CA ALA A 61 -21.07 1.56 -12.70
C ALA A 61 -19.55 1.65 -12.90
N PHE A 62 -18.79 0.74 -12.30
CA PHE A 62 -17.33 0.67 -12.43
C PHE A 62 -16.90 -0.05 -13.71
N ASN A 63 -17.62 -1.11 -14.09
CA ASN A 63 -17.34 -1.88 -15.30
C ASN A 63 -17.49 -1.06 -16.59
N ASN A 64 -18.45 -0.13 -16.62
CA ASN A 64 -18.64 0.77 -17.75
C ASN A 64 -17.44 1.71 -17.93
N LEU A 65 -16.86 2.24 -16.84
CA LEU A 65 -15.67 3.08 -16.92
C LEU A 65 -14.44 2.32 -17.41
N LEU A 66 -14.36 1.01 -17.16
CA LEU A 66 -13.29 0.15 -17.68
C LEU A 66 -13.37 -0.09 -19.20
N LEU A 67 -14.35 0.48 -19.89
CA LEU A 67 -14.44 0.47 -21.36
C LEU A 67 -13.87 1.75 -21.99
N GLU A 68 -13.63 2.79 -21.17
CA GLU A 68 -13.07 4.06 -21.62
C GLU A 68 -11.60 3.91 -21.99
N ASN A 69 -11.19 4.50 -23.13
CA ASN A 69 -9.82 4.42 -23.65
C ASN A 69 -9.14 5.78 -23.82
N SER A 70 -9.81 6.87 -23.41
CA SER A 70 -9.31 8.24 -23.54
C SER A 70 -9.53 9.02 -22.24
N ASP A 71 -8.62 9.94 -21.92
CA ASP A 71 -8.74 10.90 -20.79
C ASP A 71 -9.09 10.27 -19.43
N LEU A 72 -8.41 9.17 -19.10
CA LEU A 72 -8.71 8.34 -17.92
C LEU A 72 -8.73 9.12 -16.60
N ASP A 73 -7.81 10.07 -16.42
CA ASP A 73 -7.73 10.89 -15.20
C ASP A 73 -8.98 11.75 -15.00
N SER A 74 -9.49 12.39 -16.07
CA SER A 74 -10.70 13.20 -16.02
C SER A 74 -11.94 12.36 -15.81
N HIS A 75 -12.07 11.22 -16.49
CA HIS A 75 -13.18 10.29 -16.32
C HIS A 75 -13.24 9.75 -14.89
N GLN A 76 -12.10 9.28 -14.36
CA GLN A 76 -12.00 8.85 -12.98
C GLN A 76 -12.40 9.98 -12.02
N LYS A 77 -11.82 11.16 -12.18
CA LYS A 77 -12.12 12.31 -11.30
C LYS A 77 -13.61 12.65 -11.29
N ASN A 78 -14.23 12.74 -12.46
CA ASN A 78 -15.66 13.05 -12.59
C ASN A 78 -16.54 11.96 -11.96
N PHE A 79 -16.16 10.68 -12.14
CA PHE A 79 -16.86 9.57 -11.53
C PHE A 79 -16.77 9.58 -10.00
N TYR A 80 -15.63 9.96 -9.41
CA TYR A 80 -15.53 10.02 -7.95
C TYR A 80 -16.20 11.25 -7.33
N GLN A 81 -16.37 12.35 -8.09
CA GLN A 81 -17.03 13.57 -7.59
C GLN A 81 -18.48 13.34 -7.13
N GLN A 82 -19.18 12.37 -7.70
CA GLN A 82 -20.55 12.06 -7.29
C GLN A 82 -20.64 11.53 -5.84
N PHE A 83 -19.53 11.03 -5.29
CA PHE A 83 -19.44 10.51 -3.92
C PHE A 83 -18.85 11.53 -2.94
N ASP A 84 -18.56 12.77 -3.36
CA ASP A 84 -17.91 13.77 -2.48
C ASP A 84 -18.80 14.17 -1.28
N ALA A 85 -20.12 14.05 -1.40
CA ALA A 85 -21.08 14.30 -0.32
C ALA A 85 -21.36 13.07 0.56
N ASP A 86 -20.84 11.90 0.19
CA ASP A 86 -21.13 10.65 0.89
C ASP A 86 -20.21 10.45 2.09
N SER A 87 -20.74 9.86 3.15
CA SER A 87 -19.96 9.51 4.35
C SER A 87 -18.93 8.40 4.06
N LEU A 88 -19.25 7.51 3.13
CA LEU A 88 -18.39 6.44 2.65
C LEU A 88 -18.15 6.62 1.16
N ARG A 89 -16.88 6.65 0.76
CA ARG A 89 -16.47 6.75 -0.65
C ARG A 89 -15.87 5.45 -1.14
N PRO A 90 -16.05 5.08 -2.41
CA PRO A 90 -15.39 3.90 -2.96
C PRO A 90 -13.87 4.05 -2.88
N SER A 91 -13.15 2.94 -2.68
CA SER A 91 -11.72 2.93 -2.93
C SER A 91 -11.45 3.28 -4.40
N ILE A 92 -10.35 3.97 -4.69
CA ILE A 92 -9.89 4.15 -6.08
C ILE A 92 -9.64 2.80 -6.76
N GLU A 93 -9.33 1.77 -5.97
CA GLU A 93 -9.01 0.43 -6.44
C GLU A 93 -10.25 -0.44 -6.64
N THR A 94 -11.46 0.11 -6.47
CA THR A 94 -12.70 -0.62 -6.77
C THR A 94 -12.70 -1.15 -8.21
N PHE A 95 -12.04 -0.45 -9.15
CA PHE A 95 -11.83 -0.91 -10.52
C PHE A 95 -11.07 -2.24 -10.64
N LEU A 96 -10.18 -2.57 -9.69
CA LEU A 96 -9.58 -3.91 -9.63
C LEU A 96 -10.62 -4.91 -9.14
N HIS A 97 -11.26 -4.61 -8.02
CA HIS A 97 -12.12 -5.54 -7.33
C HIS A 97 -13.35 -5.96 -8.14
N VAL A 98 -13.96 -5.08 -8.95
CA VAL A 98 -15.15 -5.44 -9.74
C VAL A 98 -14.89 -6.52 -10.80
N GLN A 99 -13.64 -6.71 -11.20
CA GLN A 99 -13.24 -7.66 -12.25
C GLN A 99 -12.81 -9.03 -11.70
N LEU A 100 -12.72 -9.14 -10.38
CA LEU A 100 -12.14 -10.27 -9.68
C LEU A 100 -13.21 -11.18 -9.08
N LYS A 101 -12.81 -12.32 -8.52
CA LYS A 101 -13.73 -13.31 -7.93
C LYS A 101 -14.47 -12.78 -6.70
N LYS A 102 -15.44 -13.56 -6.20
CA LYS A 102 -16.40 -13.12 -5.17
C LYS A 102 -15.73 -12.47 -3.96
N TYR A 103 -14.71 -13.10 -3.38
CA TYR A 103 -13.95 -12.58 -2.24
C TYR A 103 -12.55 -12.16 -2.71
N THR A 104 -12.18 -10.91 -2.46
CA THR A 104 -10.91 -10.36 -2.95
C THR A 104 -10.25 -9.52 -1.87
N VAL A 105 -8.96 -9.78 -1.65
CA VAL A 105 -8.10 -9.06 -0.71
C VAL A 105 -6.89 -8.53 -1.49
N HIS A 106 -6.68 -7.23 -1.41
CA HIS A 106 -5.50 -6.54 -1.90
C HIS A 106 -4.72 -5.97 -0.71
N LEU A 107 -3.42 -6.24 -0.67
CA LEU A 107 -2.54 -5.89 0.45
C LEU A 107 -1.20 -5.35 -0.03
N HIS A 108 -0.67 -4.38 0.71
CA HIS A 108 0.68 -3.86 0.56
C HIS A 108 1.66 -4.68 1.43
N GLN A 109 1.63 -6.00 1.24
CA GLN A 109 2.40 -6.92 2.08
C GLN A 109 3.89 -6.75 1.79
N ILE A 110 4.70 -6.48 2.83
CA ILE A 110 6.11 -6.09 2.69
C ILE A 110 6.88 -7.14 1.90
N GLY A 111 6.65 -8.42 2.20
CA GLY A 111 7.28 -9.51 1.46
C GLY A 111 6.98 -9.49 -0.04
N SER A 112 5.74 -9.22 -0.43
CA SER A 112 5.31 -9.14 -1.83
C SER A 112 5.94 -7.95 -2.52
N LEU A 113 6.12 -6.83 -1.82
CA LEU A 113 6.86 -5.66 -2.29
C LEU A 113 8.36 -5.97 -2.45
N ILE A 114 8.97 -6.69 -1.49
CA ILE A 114 10.35 -7.18 -1.64
C ILE A 114 10.51 -8.00 -2.92
N LEU A 115 9.53 -8.84 -3.26
CA LEU A 115 9.58 -9.62 -4.49
C LEU A 115 9.31 -8.77 -5.75
N SER A 116 8.32 -7.87 -5.69
CA SER A 116 7.82 -7.12 -6.85
C SER A 116 8.59 -5.84 -7.17
N CYS A 117 9.42 -5.35 -6.24
CA CYS A 117 10.35 -4.24 -6.45
C CYS A 117 11.71 -4.69 -7.00
N ARG A 118 11.92 -5.97 -7.33
CA ARG A 118 13.18 -6.45 -7.90
C ARG A 118 13.30 -6.09 -9.38
N ASN A 119 14.51 -5.93 -9.89
CA ASN A 119 14.73 -5.77 -11.34
C ASN A 119 14.29 -7.02 -12.14
N ASP A 120 14.50 -8.22 -11.58
CA ASP A 120 14.14 -9.50 -12.19
C ASP A 120 12.78 -10.05 -11.71
N TRP A 121 11.92 -9.20 -11.12
CA TRP A 121 10.75 -9.63 -10.34
C TRP A 121 9.83 -10.62 -11.05
N LYS A 122 9.51 -10.42 -12.34
CA LYS A 122 8.64 -11.35 -13.09
C LYS A 122 9.23 -12.75 -13.21
N ASN A 123 10.53 -12.84 -13.45
CA ASN A 123 11.23 -14.12 -13.57
C ASN A 123 11.26 -14.80 -12.20
N TYR A 124 11.63 -14.06 -11.16
CA TYR A 124 11.68 -14.57 -9.79
C TYR A 124 10.31 -15.06 -9.30
N ILE A 125 9.28 -14.24 -9.47
CA ILE A 125 7.90 -14.61 -9.11
C ILE A 125 7.41 -15.77 -9.97
N GLY A 126 7.68 -15.78 -11.29
CA GLY A 126 7.28 -16.88 -12.17
C GLY A 126 7.87 -18.24 -11.78
N GLN A 127 9.11 -18.27 -11.27
CA GLN A 127 9.75 -19.48 -10.77
C GLN A 127 9.07 -20.01 -9.49
N HIS A 128 8.66 -19.12 -8.59
CA HIS A 128 8.07 -19.50 -7.30
C HIS A 128 6.54 -19.58 -7.31
N PHE A 129 5.86 -18.82 -8.16
CA PHE A 129 4.40 -18.72 -8.25
C PHE A 129 3.96 -18.84 -9.73
N PRO A 130 4.12 -20.02 -10.35
CA PRO A 130 3.94 -20.19 -11.81
C PRO A 130 2.50 -19.96 -12.29
N LYS A 131 1.52 -19.93 -11.37
CA LYS A 131 0.12 -19.64 -11.67
C LYS A 131 -0.28 -18.18 -11.37
N ALA A 132 0.62 -17.40 -10.78
CA ALA A 132 0.32 -16.02 -10.45
C ALA A 132 0.42 -15.12 -11.68
N LEU A 133 -0.47 -14.14 -11.77
CA LEU A 133 -0.33 -13.06 -12.73
C LEU A 133 0.67 -12.03 -12.21
N CYS A 134 1.56 -11.56 -13.09
CA CYS A 134 2.51 -10.48 -12.81
C CYS A 134 2.10 -9.22 -13.57
N LEU A 135 1.47 -8.28 -12.87
CA LEU A 135 0.98 -7.02 -13.43
C LEU A 135 2.06 -5.94 -13.36
N ASN A 136 2.41 -5.35 -14.51
CA ASN A 136 3.32 -4.21 -14.57
C ASN A 136 2.75 -3.01 -13.80
N TYR A 137 3.64 -2.10 -13.42
CA TYR A 137 3.22 -0.86 -12.81
C TYR A 137 2.27 -0.08 -13.73
N ALA A 138 1.14 0.35 -13.18
CA ALA A 138 0.24 1.32 -13.75
C ALA A 138 -0.33 2.15 -12.59
N HIS A 139 -0.76 3.39 -12.87
CA HIS A 139 -1.22 4.27 -11.81
C HIS A 139 -2.45 3.68 -11.06
N PRO A 140 -2.45 3.62 -9.71
CA PRO A 140 -3.57 3.09 -8.95
C PRO A 140 -4.90 3.75 -9.31
N GLY A 141 -5.94 2.93 -9.52
CA GLY A 141 -7.24 3.39 -9.99
C GLY A 141 -7.61 2.80 -11.36
N LEU A 142 -8.26 3.61 -12.20
CA LEU A 142 -8.83 3.22 -13.48
C LEU A 142 -7.77 2.68 -14.44
N GLU A 143 -6.59 3.29 -14.49
CA GLU A 143 -5.49 2.87 -15.35
C GLU A 143 -5.00 1.46 -15.00
N LEU A 144 -4.73 1.19 -13.72
CA LEU A 144 -4.37 -0.14 -13.23
C LEU A 144 -5.52 -1.15 -13.43
N GLY A 145 -6.77 -0.72 -13.25
CA GLY A 145 -7.96 -1.52 -13.56
C GLY A 145 -8.03 -1.94 -15.03
N ILE A 146 -7.76 -1.03 -15.96
CA ILE A 146 -7.72 -1.31 -17.40
C ILE A 146 -6.58 -2.27 -17.73
N GLU A 147 -5.41 -2.11 -17.11
CA GLU A 147 -4.28 -3.01 -17.35
C GLU A 147 -4.58 -4.43 -16.84
N LEU A 148 -5.19 -4.55 -15.65
CA LEU A 148 -5.65 -5.83 -15.13
C LEU A 148 -6.66 -6.49 -16.10
N LYS A 149 -7.62 -5.71 -16.63
CA LYS A 149 -8.62 -6.20 -17.59
C LYS A 149 -7.97 -6.84 -18.81
N LYS A 150 -6.95 -6.18 -19.36
CA LYS A 150 -6.21 -6.67 -20.53
C LYS A 150 -5.50 -7.97 -20.21
N GLU A 151 -4.83 -8.06 -19.08
CA GLU A 151 -4.10 -9.28 -18.68
C GLU A 151 -5.03 -10.45 -18.38
N ILE A 152 -6.16 -10.22 -17.69
CA ILE A 152 -7.20 -11.25 -17.48
C ILE A 152 -7.74 -11.74 -18.83
N SER A 153 -7.99 -10.82 -19.77
CA SER A 153 -8.49 -11.18 -21.11
C SER A 153 -7.49 -12.04 -21.89
N LYS A 154 -6.19 -11.76 -21.78
CA LYS A 154 -5.12 -12.57 -22.39
C LYS A 154 -5.03 -13.95 -21.73
N LEU A 155 -5.20 -14.02 -20.42
CA LEU A 155 -5.12 -15.25 -19.63
C LEU A 155 -6.35 -16.16 -19.82
N GLY A 156 -7.49 -15.59 -20.20
CA GLY A 156 -8.76 -16.30 -20.43
C GLY A 156 -9.48 -16.75 -19.16
N HIS A 157 -8.96 -16.41 -17.98
CA HIS A 157 -9.58 -16.66 -16.68
C HIS A 157 -9.11 -15.64 -15.65
N ILE A 158 -9.87 -15.51 -14.54
CA ILE A 158 -9.50 -14.65 -13.42
C ILE A 158 -8.44 -15.38 -12.56
N PRO A 159 -7.22 -14.85 -12.42
CA PRO A 159 -6.18 -15.45 -11.60
C PRO A 159 -6.49 -15.30 -10.10
N GLU A 160 -5.99 -16.24 -9.31
CA GLU A 160 -6.23 -16.26 -7.86
C GLU A 160 -5.19 -15.46 -7.08
N VAL A 161 -3.99 -15.31 -7.63
CA VAL A 161 -2.87 -14.56 -7.06
C VAL A 161 -2.33 -13.61 -8.14
N ILE A 162 -2.26 -12.32 -7.82
CA ILE A 162 -1.73 -11.28 -8.71
C ILE A 162 -0.67 -10.51 -7.94
N PHE A 163 0.57 -10.51 -8.43
CA PHE A 163 1.61 -9.61 -7.96
C PHE A 163 1.63 -8.35 -8.82
N MET A 164 1.65 -7.20 -8.18
CA MET A 164 1.70 -5.90 -8.83
C MET A 164 3.05 -5.26 -8.54
N GLN A 165 3.77 -4.93 -9.61
CA GLN A 165 5.06 -4.25 -9.55
C GLN A 165 4.97 -3.01 -8.66
N ASN A 166 5.85 -2.91 -7.66
CA ASN A 166 5.97 -1.74 -6.77
C ASN A 166 4.69 -1.35 -6.02
N HIS A 167 3.72 -2.26 -5.90
CA HIS A 167 2.41 -1.93 -5.34
C HIS A 167 1.94 -2.94 -4.28
N GLY A 168 1.98 -4.24 -4.58
CA GLY A 168 1.60 -5.26 -3.60
C GLY A 168 1.03 -6.51 -4.25
N ILE A 169 0.08 -7.14 -3.57
CA ILE A 169 -0.50 -8.42 -3.98
C ILE A 169 -2.02 -8.41 -3.89
N ILE A 170 -2.67 -9.18 -4.76
CA ILE A 170 -4.10 -9.46 -4.71
C ILE A 170 -4.31 -10.97 -4.61
N ILE A 171 -5.18 -11.38 -3.70
CA ILE A 171 -5.70 -12.74 -3.59
C ILE A 171 -7.21 -12.71 -3.85
N SER A 172 -7.69 -13.54 -4.78
CA SER A 172 -9.08 -13.56 -5.21
C SER A 172 -9.61 -14.97 -5.38
N THR A 173 -10.75 -15.29 -4.77
CA THR A 173 -11.38 -16.62 -4.77
C THR A 173 -12.91 -16.52 -4.75
N ASP A 174 -13.60 -17.62 -5.08
CA ASP A 174 -15.08 -17.67 -5.03
C ASP A 174 -15.61 -18.13 -3.65
N SER A 175 -14.75 -18.77 -2.85
CA SER A 175 -15.04 -19.22 -1.48
C SER A 175 -14.17 -18.47 -0.46
N TYR A 176 -14.77 -18.07 0.66
CA TYR A 176 -14.02 -17.46 1.75
C TYR A 176 -12.98 -18.42 2.38
N GLN A 177 -13.30 -19.71 2.47
CA GLN A 177 -12.38 -20.72 2.99
C GLN A 177 -11.15 -20.90 2.08
N GLU A 178 -11.35 -20.83 0.76
CA GLU A 178 -10.26 -20.81 -0.22
C GLU A 178 -9.42 -19.54 -0.09
N LEU A 179 -10.06 -18.37 0.13
CA LEU A 179 -9.36 -17.10 0.36
C LEU A 179 -8.38 -17.22 1.55
N GLU A 180 -8.84 -17.69 2.71
CA GLU A 180 -8.01 -17.84 3.90
C GLU A 180 -6.85 -18.82 3.68
N THR A 181 -7.14 -19.96 3.05
CA THR A 181 -6.13 -20.97 2.73
C THR A 181 -5.07 -20.41 1.80
N LEU A 182 -5.50 -19.73 0.74
CA LEU A 182 -4.60 -19.18 -0.27
C LEU A 182 -3.77 -18.01 0.27
N LEU A 183 -4.35 -17.14 1.09
CA LEU A 183 -3.62 -16.09 1.83
C LEU A 183 -2.49 -16.71 2.66
N ASN A 184 -2.81 -17.70 3.50
CA ASN A 184 -1.84 -18.30 4.41
C ASN A 184 -0.71 -19.03 3.65
N VAL A 185 -1.05 -19.84 2.65
CA VAL A 185 -0.05 -20.57 1.85
C VAL A 185 0.83 -19.61 1.06
N THR A 186 0.24 -18.58 0.44
CA THR A 186 0.99 -17.60 -0.35
C THR A 186 1.95 -16.81 0.54
N PHE A 187 1.48 -16.30 1.67
CA PHE A 187 2.31 -15.47 2.55
C PHE A 187 3.38 -16.28 3.27
N LYS A 188 3.07 -17.51 3.70
CA LYS A 188 4.10 -18.43 4.22
C LYS A 188 5.19 -18.69 3.18
N LYS A 189 4.82 -18.84 1.90
CA LYS A 189 5.78 -19.02 0.81
C LYS A 189 6.61 -17.77 0.58
N ILE A 190 5.99 -16.59 0.48
CA ILE A 190 6.71 -15.31 0.36
C ILE A 190 7.71 -15.16 1.50
N ASN A 191 7.28 -15.41 2.74
CA ASN A 191 8.12 -15.30 3.92
C ASN A 191 9.31 -16.28 3.93
N SER A 192 9.20 -17.43 3.25
CA SER A 192 10.30 -18.37 3.08
C SER A 192 11.32 -17.95 2.02
N LEU A 193 10.95 -17.02 1.13
CA LEU A 193 11.81 -16.51 0.05
C LEU A 193 12.60 -15.27 0.46
N ILE A 194 12.16 -14.58 1.51
CA ILE A 194 12.77 -13.34 2.00
C ILE A 194 13.50 -13.61 3.31
N GLN A 195 14.67 -13.02 3.46
CA GLN A 195 15.38 -13.00 4.74
C GLN A 195 14.87 -11.80 5.52
N TYR A 196 14.03 -12.02 6.53
CA TYR A 196 13.69 -10.95 7.46
C TYR A 196 14.93 -10.58 8.28
N THR A 197 15.31 -9.31 8.25
CA THR A 197 16.16 -8.73 9.29
C THR A 197 15.28 -8.48 10.50
N ASN A 198 15.56 -9.13 11.64
CA ASN A 198 14.81 -8.90 12.87
C ASN A 198 14.98 -7.44 13.32
N PHE A 199 13.97 -6.62 13.10
CA PHE A 199 13.95 -5.24 13.59
C PHE A 199 13.58 -5.19 15.07
N HIS A 200 14.45 -4.56 15.88
CA HIS A 200 14.16 -4.18 17.26
C HIS A 200 14.07 -2.66 17.35
N ILE A 201 12.99 -2.16 17.94
CA ILE A 201 12.74 -0.73 18.17
C ILE A 201 13.07 -0.42 19.64
N ASP A 202 13.95 0.56 19.89
CA ASP A 202 14.28 1.07 21.23
C ASP A 202 14.09 2.61 21.30
N TYR A 203 13.88 3.16 22.49
CA TYR A 203 13.04 4.34 22.69
C TYR A 203 13.69 5.55 23.39
N PHE A 204 14.93 5.52 23.92
CA PHE A 204 15.27 6.47 25.01
C PHE A 204 16.47 7.44 24.85
N GLU A 205 17.60 7.10 24.22
CA GLU A 205 18.84 7.86 24.49
C GLU A 205 19.18 8.99 23.49
N ALA A 206 18.87 8.85 22.19
CA ALA A 206 19.14 9.92 21.20
C ALA A 206 18.06 11.03 21.16
N ALA A 207 16.91 10.78 21.79
CA ALA A 207 15.78 11.71 21.90
C ALA A 207 16.13 12.99 22.68
N GLU A 208 16.96 12.86 23.72
CA GLU A 208 17.29 13.98 24.62
C GLU A 208 18.23 15.01 23.95
N LYS A 209 19.13 14.56 23.08
CA LYS A 209 20.07 15.44 22.36
C LYS A 209 19.38 16.32 21.33
N LEU A 210 18.41 15.78 20.57
CA LEU A 210 17.75 16.54 19.50
C LEU A 210 16.66 17.50 20.03
N PHE A 211 15.99 17.15 21.14
CA PHE A 211 15.07 18.07 21.83
C PHE A 211 15.75 19.39 22.25
N ARG A 212 16.99 19.30 22.72
CA ARG A 212 17.81 20.45 23.10
C ARG A 212 18.23 21.32 21.91
N ILE A 213 18.35 20.73 20.72
CA ILE A 213 18.75 21.42 19.47
C ILE A 213 17.56 22.09 18.78
N LEU A 214 16.41 21.41 18.73
CA LEU A 214 15.28 21.87 17.90
C LEU A 214 14.34 22.86 18.59
N GLN A 215 14.34 22.96 19.93
CA GLN A 215 13.49 23.85 20.72
C GLN A 215 11.99 23.90 20.29
N LYS A 216 11.46 22.84 19.67
CA LYS A 216 10.04 22.76 19.28
C LYS A 216 9.24 22.03 20.35
N LYS A 217 8.05 22.57 20.66
CA LYS A 217 7.18 22.13 21.77
C LYS A 217 6.51 20.75 21.60
N SER A 218 6.71 20.06 20.47
CA SER A 218 5.97 18.83 20.17
C SER A 218 6.71 17.93 19.16
N ILE A 219 7.94 17.53 19.49
CA ILE A 219 8.58 16.43 18.77
C ILE A 219 8.57 15.22 19.72
N LYS A 220 7.91 14.12 19.32
CA LYS A 220 8.18 12.81 19.92
C LYS A 220 9.23 12.16 19.04
N PHE A 221 10.32 11.73 19.68
CA PHE A 221 11.48 11.15 19.02
C PHE A 221 11.41 9.64 19.18
N TYR A 222 11.73 8.91 18.12
CA TYR A 222 12.10 7.50 18.20
C TYR A 222 13.49 7.35 17.63
N THR A 223 14.29 6.53 18.30
CA THR A 223 15.70 6.36 17.99
C THR A 223 15.97 4.88 18.01
N SER A 224 15.91 4.21 16.86
CA SER A 224 16.63 2.94 16.79
C SER A 224 18.11 3.28 16.96
N GLN A 225 18.75 2.67 17.97
CA GLN A 225 20.15 2.31 17.78
C GLN A 225 20.16 1.29 16.66
N TRP A 226 20.28 1.80 15.44
CA TRP A 226 20.67 0.95 14.34
C TRP A 226 22.11 0.52 14.63
N GLN A 227 22.35 -0.77 14.80
CA GLN A 227 23.72 -1.27 14.81
C GLN A 227 24.37 -1.13 13.42
N GLU A 228 23.57 -0.88 12.38
CA GLU A 228 24.00 -0.70 11.00
C GLU A 228 23.55 0.65 10.44
N LYS A 229 24.34 1.24 9.53
CA LYS A 229 23.99 2.49 8.85
C LYS A 229 22.65 2.35 8.12
N LEU A 230 21.81 3.38 8.13
CA LEU A 230 20.55 3.40 7.36
C LEU A 230 20.83 3.04 5.88
N PRO A 231 20.03 2.19 5.23
CA PRO A 231 20.29 1.78 3.84
C PRO A 231 20.36 2.99 2.92
N SER A 232 21.32 3.01 2.00
CA SER A 232 21.49 4.09 1.01
C SER A 232 20.26 4.30 0.13
N CYS A 233 19.48 3.25 -0.09
CA CYS A 233 18.24 3.32 -0.86
C CYS A 233 17.05 3.93 -0.10
N PHE A 234 17.16 4.15 1.22
CA PHE A 234 16.09 4.76 2.00
C PHE A 234 15.85 6.20 1.54
N GLY A 235 14.58 6.57 1.36
CA GLY A 235 14.17 7.87 0.83
C GLY A 235 14.00 7.94 -0.69
N ASN A 236 14.29 6.85 -1.42
CA ASN A 236 13.85 6.70 -2.81
C ASN A 236 12.37 6.28 -2.90
N TYR A 237 11.77 6.41 -4.08
CA TYR A 237 10.34 6.14 -4.27
C TYR A 237 10.08 4.70 -4.72
N LEU A 238 9.76 3.83 -3.77
CA LEU A 238 9.49 2.41 -4.05
C LEU A 238 8.03 2.10 -4.36
N SER A 239 7.07 2.82 -3.76
CA SER A 239 5.64 2.55 -3.92
C SER A 239 4.82 3.84 -3.84
N PRO A 240 3.56 3.83 -4.34
CA PRO A 240 2.66 4.98 -4.21
C PRO A 240 2.46 5.44 -2.76
N ASP A 241 2.35 4.51 -1.82
CA ASP A 241 2.16 4.81 -0.40
C ASP A 241 3.37 5.51 0.21
N ILE A 242 4.58 5.10 -0.16
CA ILE A 242 5.82 5.78 0.28
C ILE A 242 5.79 7.24 -0.21
N ILE A 243 5.40 7.49 -1.47
CA ILE A 243 5.31 8.86 -2.01
C ILE A 243 4.25 9.68 -1.24
N ILE A 244 3.07 9.11 -0.99
CA ILE A 244 1.94 9.83 -0.35
C ILE A 244 2.24 10.12 1.12
N HIS A 245 2.72 9.12 1.86
CA HIS A 245 2.84 9.20 3.30
C HIS A 245 4.22 9.62 3.78
N LEU A 246 5.32 9.22 3.15
CA LEU A 246 6.68 9.67 3.53
C LEU A 246 7.12 10.93 2.76
N GLY A 247 6.69 11.06 1.50
CA GLY A 247 7.07 12.18 0.63
C GLY A 247 8.58 12.23 0.34
N ASP A 248 9.07 13.41 -0.02
CA ASP A 248 10.52 13.67 -0.20
C ASP A 248 11.22 13.71 1.16
N SER A 249 11.61 12.54 1.69
CA SER A 249 12.39 12.46 2.93
C SER A 249 13.44 11.33 2.83
N PRO A 250 14.70 11.51 3.28
CA PRO A 250 15.36 12.76 3.65
C PRO A 250 16.86 12.82 3.26
N GLU A 251 17.27 13.90 2.59
CA GLU A 251 18.61 14.43 2.81
C GLU A 251 18.49 15.86 3.33
N ASP A 252 18.89 16.06 4.59
CA ASP A 252 19.46 17.34 5.03
C ASP A 252 20.32 17.07 6.26
N GLN A 253 21.63 17.14 6.08
CA GLN A 253 22.56 17.35 7.19
C GLN A 253 22.31 18.73 7.85
N ASN A 254 21.50 19.59 7.22
CA ASN A 254 21.15 20.92 7.68
C ASN A 254 19.75 20.95 8.33
N ILE A 255 19.73 20.80 9.66
CA ILE A 255 18.54 20.85 10.53
C ILE A 255 17.69 22.14 10.35
N LYS A 256 18.21 23.16 9.67
CA LYS A 256 17.57 24.48 9.55
C LYS A 256 16.39 24.53 8.56
N ASN A 257 16.22 23.56 7.66
CA ASN A 257 15.14 23.62 6.64
C ASN A 257 14.25 22.36 6.63
N THR A 258 13.49 22.15 7.70
CA THR A 258 12.59 20.98 7.85
C THR A 258 11.11 21.33 7.65
N SER A 259 10.76 22.49 7.11
CA SER A 259 9.40 23.06 7.19
C SER A 259 8.31 22.20 6.54
N ASN A 260 8.66 21.27 5.63
CA ASN A 260 7.72 20.40 4.94
C ASN A 260 8.11 18.90 4.95
N LYS A 261 9.13 18.52 5.71
CA LYS A 261 9.60 17.12 5.78
C LYS A 261 8.81 16.35 6.82
N LYS A 262 8.41 15.10 6.51
CA LYS A 262 7.74 14.20 7.45
C LYS A 262 8.73 13.32 8.21
N VAL A 263 9.89 13.07 7.61
CA VAL A 263 10.98 12.30 8.20
C VAL A 263 12.29 13.06 8.06
N LEU A 264 13.18 12.92 9.03
CA LEU A 264 14.53 13.48 9.04
C LEU A 264 15.52 12.39 9.43
N VAL A 265 16.59 12.18 8.66
CA VAL A 265 17.70 11.32 9.06
C VAL A 265 18.85 12.20 9.53
N TYR A 266 19.33 11.95 10.75
CA TYR A 266 20.45 12.69 11.32
C TYR A 266 21.29 11.79 12.23
N ASN A 267 22.59 11.70 11.96
CA ASN A 267 23.54 10.81 12.65
C ASN A 267 23.04 9.36 12.75
N ASP A 268 22.58 8.79 11.64
CA ASP A 268 22.03 7.42 11.55
C ASP A 268 20.74 7.18 12.36
N TYR A 269 20.11 8.24 12.89
CA TYR A 269 18.80 8.17 13.52
C TYR A 269 17.71 8.67 12.59
N LEU A 270 16.57 7.99 12.61
CA LEU A 270 15.35 8.34 11.89
C LEU A 270 14.40 9.11 12.81
N PHE A 271 14.04 10.34 12.43
CA PHE A 271 13.14 11.20 13.19
C PHE A 271 11.84 11.45 12.44
N LEU A 272 10.70 11.26 13.11
CA LEU A 272 9.38 11.56 12.56
C LEU A 272 8.97 12.97 12.99
N LEU A 273 8.66 13.82 12.01
CA LEU A 273 8.33 15.24 12.21
C LEU A 273 6.81 15.51 12.24
N GLU A 274 6.00 14.51 11.86
CA GLU A 274 4.54 14.59 11.86
C GLU A 274 3.97 14.84 13.27
N GLN A 275 3.07 15.81 13.36
CA GLN A 275 2.50 16.28 14.62
C GLN A 275 1.23 15.52 14.98
N ASP A 276 0.43 15.16 13.97
CA ASP A 276 -0.78 14.35 14.18
C ASP A 276 -0.40 12.92 14.58
N ALA A 277 -1.02 12.40 15.64
CA ALA A 277 -0.63 11.10 16.18
C ALA A 277 -0.95 9.94 15.21
N VAL A 278 -2.08 10.01 14.50
CA VAL A 278 -2.49 8.98 13.56
C VAL A 278 -1.56 9.00 12.35
N LYS A 279 -1.40 10.16 11.72
CA LYS A 279 -0.50 10.31 10.56
C LYS A 279 0.94 9.93 10.89
N ARG A 280 1.40 10.21 12.11
CA ARG A 280 2.76 9.83 12.54
C ARG A 280 2.95 8.32 12.58
N THR A 281 1.96 7.57 13.07
CA THR A 281 1.99 6.10 13.03
C THR A 281 2.00 5.60 11.58
N GLU A 282 1.23 6.21 10.68
CA GLU A 282 1.26 5.86 9.25
C GLU A 282 2.65 6.09 8.62
N VAL A 283 3.30 7.21 8.96
CA VAL A 283 4.67 7.52 8.53
C VAL A 283 5.66 6.50 9.09
N GLU A 284 5.51 6.12 10.37
CA GLU A 284 6.36 5.13 11.03
C GLU A 284 6.29 3.76 10.35
N GLU A 285 5.07 3.25 10.13
CA GLU A 285 4.82 1.95 9.51
C GLU A 285 5.45 1.89 8.10
N LEU A 286 5.31 2.94 7.31
CA LEU A 286 5.87 2.99 5.96
C LEU A 286 7.38 3.20 5.95
N ALA A 287 7.94 3.95 6.90
CA ALA A 287 9.38 4.07 7.02
C ALA A 287 10.02 2.71 7.34
N ILE A 288 9.45 1.96 8.28
CA ILE A 288 9.90 0.60 8.63
C ILE A 288 9.80 -0.31 7.40
N ALA A 289 8.66 -0.30 6.69
CA ALA A 289 8.47 -1.11 5.49
C ALA A 289 9.49 -0.80 4.39
N GLN A 290 9.79 0.48 4.14
CA GLN A 290 10.81 0.88 3.18
C GLN A 290 12.19 0.36 3.58
N ILE A 291 12.54 0.44 4.87
CA ILE A 291 13.85 -0.02 5.35
C ILE A 291 13.94 -1.55 5.25
N GLU A 292 12.87 -2.28 5.58
CA GLU A 292 12.77 -3.73 5.37
C GLU A 292 13.03 -4.12 3.91
N ILE A 293 12.41 -3.42 2.96
CA ILE A 293 12.62 -3.66 1.53
C ILE A 293 14.08 -3.39 1.13
N CYS A 294 14.62 -2.28 1.63
CA CYS A 294 15.98 -1.86 1.36
C CYS A 294 17.06 -2.79 1.92
N LEU A 295 16.82 -3.44 3.07
CA LEU A 295 17.75 -4.41 3.64
C LEU A 295 17.63 -5.79 2.98
N ALA A 296 16.44 -6.15 2.50
CA ALA A 296 16.20 -7.44 1.87
C ALA A 296 16.80 -7.55 0.46
N LEU A 297 17.20 -6.42 -0.16
CA LEU A 297 17.66 -6.34 -1.54
C LEU A 297 18.97 -5.55 -1.64
N GLU A 298 19.88 -6.00 -2.49
CA GLU A 298 20.98 -5.14 -2.94
C GLU A 298 20.40 -3.94 -3.71
N GLU A 299 20.90 -2.72 -3.44
CA GLU A 299 20.38 -1.48 -4.05
C GLU A 299 20.37 -1.53 -5.59
N SER A 300 21.38 -2.15 -6.20
CA SER A 300 21.48 -2.35 -7.65
C SER A 300 20.36 -3.23 -8.24
N ASN A 301 19.67 -3.99 -7.40
CA ASN A 301 18.58 -4.89 -7.77
C ASN A 301 17.19 -4.32 -7.46
N ILE A 302 17.12 -3.10 -6.91
CA ILE A 302 15.86 -2.44 -6.59
C ILE A 302 15.38 -1.63 -7.81
N ASN A 303 14.15 -1.88 -8.21
CA ASN A 303 13.41 -1.15 -9.23
C ASN A 303 12.62 -0.03 -8.54
N PHE A 304 13.11 1.21 -8.63
CA PHE A 304 12.41 2.39 -8.11
C PHE A 304 11.40 2.91 -9.13
N LEU A 305 10.36 3.59 -8.65
CA LEU A 305 9.40 4.29 -9.52
C LEU A 305 10.09 5.42 -10.29
N ASP A 306 9.79 5.53 -11.58
CA ASP A 306 10.30 6.59 -12.45
C ASP A 306 9.90 7.99 -11.95
N LYS A 307 10.77 8.99 -12.18
CA LYS A 307 10.53 10.37 -11.73
C LYS A 307 9.21 10.96 -12.22
N THR A 308 8.80 10.65 -13.44
CA THR A 308 7.53 11.12 -14.02
C THR A 308 6.31 10.53 -13.28
N VAL A 309 6.41 9.27 -12.84
CA VAL A 309 5.39 8.60 -12.01
C VAL A 309 5.33 9.25 -10.64
N VAL A 310 6.48 9.51 -10.03
CA VAL A 310 6.59 10.18 -8.72
C VAL A 310 5.94 11.57 -8.77
N GLU A 311 6.28 12.39 -9.77
CA GLU A 311 5.69 13.72 -9.95
C GLU A 311 4.17 13.66 -10.11
N ARG A 312 3.65 12.69 -10.87
CA ARG A 312 2.20 12.51 -11.07
C ARG A 312 1.50 12.16 -9.76
N ILE A 313 2.04 11.22 -8.97
CA ILE A 313 1.47 10.83 -7.67
C ILE A 313 1.51 11.99 -6.67
N SER A 314 2.65 12.70 -6.58
CA SER A 314 2.82 13.85 -5.69
C SER A 314 1.81 14.95 -6.00
N ASN A 315 1.61 15.27 -7.28
CA ASN A 315 0.61 16.26 -7.71
C ASN A 315 -0.83 15.83 -7.39
N TRP A 316 -1.14 14.54 -7.57
CA TRP A 316 -2.45 13.98 -7.20
C TRP A 316 -2.71 14.08 -5.69
N ALA A 317 -1.73 13.71 -4.87
CA ALA A 317 -1.81 13.76 -3.41
C ALA A 317 -2.02 15.21 -2.91
N LEU A 318 -1.28 16.18 -3.46
CA LEU A 318 -1.47 17.60 -3.17
C LEU A 318 -2.86 18.11 -3.54
N GLY A 319 -3.43 17.64 -4.65
CA GLY A 319 -4.79 17.96 -5.06
C GLY A 319 -5.86 17.43 -4.08
N LYS A 320 -5.59 16.29 -3.44
CA LYS A 320 -6.47 15.66 -2.45
C LYS A 320 -6.44 16.39 -1.10
N ALA A 321 -5.27 16.87 -0.68
CA ALA A 321 -5.09 17.59 0.60
C ALA A 321 -5.65 19.03 0.60
N ARG A 322 -5.94 19.60 -0.58
CA ARG A 322 -6.52 20.94 -0.75
C ARG A 322 -8.06 20.96 -0.76
N ARG A 323 -8.71 19.79 -0.64
CA ARG A 323 -10.17 19.62 -0.59
C ARG A 323 -10.59 19.28 0.83
#